data_AF-A0A957X8N0-F1
#
_entry.id   AF-A0A957X8N0-F1
#
_cell.length_a   1.000
_cell.length_b   1.000
_cell.length_c   1.000
_cell.angle_alpha   90.00
_cell.angle_beta   90.00
_cell.angle_gamma   90.00
#
_symmetry.space_group_name_H-M   'P 1'
#
loop_
_entity.id
_entity.type
_entity.pdbx_description
1 polymer ?
#
loop_
_entity_poly.entity_id
_entity_poly.type
_entity_poly.pdbx_seq_one_letter_code
_entity_poly.pdbx_strand_id
1 'polypeptide(L)'
;MPTIKLVTEIPGPKSRAIVARREAASARGAAKLTNIAVESASGAAVTDVDGNTLLDFAGGIGVLAVGHCPPQVVDALKAQAEKLIHMCAIVASYEPFVEVCELLNAITPGD
;
A
#
# COMPACT_ATOMS: atom_id res chain seq x y z
N MET A 1 -7.04 -20.11 2.28
CA MET A 1 -5.78 -19.36 2.17
C MET A 1 -5.66 -18.84 0.75
N PRO A 2 -5.24 -17.59 0.51
CA PRO A 2 -4.91 -17.17 -0.84
C PRO A 2 -3.74 -18.02 -1.33
N THR A 3 -3.94 -18.75 -2.42
CA THR A 3 -2.93 -19.62 -3.03
C THR A 3 -2.37 -18.91 -4.25
N ILE A 4 -1.07 -19.07 -4.50
CA ILE A 4 -0.43 -18.58 -5.74
C ILE A 4 -1.23 -19.09 -6.94
N LYS A 5 -1.54 -18.20 -7.88
CA LYS A 5 -2.28 -18.52 -9.11
C LYS A 5 -1.63 -17.81 -10.28
N LEU A 6 -1.09 -18.57 -11.22
CA LEU A 6 -0.50 -18.03 -12.45
C LEU A 6 -1.40 -18.41 -13.62
N VAL A 7 -1.91 -17.42 -14.33
CA VAL A 7 -2.79 -17.56 -15.51
C VAL A 7 -2.15 -17.01 -16.78
N THR A 8 -1.04 -16.27 -16.64
CA THR A 8 -0.17 -15.85 -17.74
C THR A 8 1.30 -16.08 -17.37
N GLU A 9 2.20 -15.85 -18.35
CA GLU A 9 3.61 -15.57 -18.06
C GLU A 9 3.73 -14.31 -17.18
N ILE A 10 4.85 -14.19 -16.45
CA ILE A 10 5.14 -13.02 -15.61
C ILE A 10 6.34 -12.26 -16.19
N PRO A 11 6.20 -10.99 -16.58
CA PRO A 11 4.98 -10.18 -16.56
C PRO A 11 4.04 -10.51 -17.73
N GLY A 12 2.73 -10.46 -17.49
CA GLY A 12 1.73 -10.65 -18.55
C GLY A 12 1.63 -9.44 -19.51
N PRO A 13 0.86 -9.56 -20.60
CA PRO A 13 0.78 -8.54 -21.64
C PRO A 13 0.26 -7.18 -21.14
N LYS A 14 -0.69 -7.14 -20.21
CA LYS A 14 -1.20 -5.88 -19.65
C LYS A 14 -0.17 -5.24 -18.73
N SER A 15 0.52 -6.02 -17.90
CA SER A 15 1.63 -5.54 -17.07
C SER A 15 2.72 -4.91 -17.93
N ARG A 16 3.14 -5.58 -19.03
CA ARG A 16 4.11 -5.03 -19.99
C ARG A 16 3.67 -3.69 -20.56
N ALA A 17 2.41 -3.55 -20.96
CA ALA A 17 1.88 -2.30 -21.51
C ALA A 17 1.91 -1.14 -20.49
N ILE A 18 1.54 -1.41 -19.23
CA ILE A 18 1.59 -0.40 -18.15
C ILE A 18 3.05 -0.04 -17.81
N VAL A 19 3.94 -1.02 -17.73
CA VAL A 19 5.36 -0.80 -17.45
C VAL A 19 6.01 0.05 -18.55
N ALA A 20 5.74 -0.22 -19.82
CA ALA A 20 6.25 0.58 -20.93
C ALA A 20 5.78 2.04 -20.84
N ARG A 21 4.49 2.27 -20.51
CA ARG A 21 3.97 3.62 -20.27
C ARG A 21 4.65 4.32 -19.09
N ARG A 22 4.89 3.60 -17.98
CA ARG A 22 5.61 4.14 -16.81
C ARG A 22 7.03 4.54 -17.19
N GLU A 23 7.75 3.71 -17.94
CA GLU A 23 9.13 3.98 -18.38
C GLU A 23 9.21 5.20 -19.30
N ALA A 24 8.23 5.39 -20.19
CA ALA A 24 8.15 6.56 -21.03
C ALA A 24 7.80 7.85 -20.25
N ALA A 25 7.09 7.73 -19.12
CA ALA A 25 6.57 8.88 -18.36
C ALA A 25 7.40 9.25 -17.13
N SER A 26 8.21 8.34 -16.58
CA SER A 26 8.92 8.52 -15.31
C SER A 26 10.43 8.66 -15.50
N ALA A 27 11.08 9.42 -14.61
CA ALA A 27 12.53 9.50 -14.60
C ALA A 27 13.17 8.13 -14.33
N ARG A 28 14.25 7.81 -15.05
CA ARG A 28 14.97 6.53 -14.93
C ARG A 28 15.50 6.23 -13.53
N GLY A 29 15.75 7.27 -12.72
CA GLY A 29 16.20 7.13 -11.33
C GLY A 29 15.15 6.55 -10.38
N ALA A 30 13.86 6.61 -10.73
CA ALA A 30 12.79 5.96 -9.98
C ALA A 30 12.72 4.46 -10.34
N ALA A 31 13.75 3.71 -9.96
CA ALA A 31 13.91 2.29 -10.26
C ALA A 31 12.77 1.44 -9.67
N LYS A 32 12.52 0.29 -10.29
CA LYS A 32 11.55 -0.72 -9.84
C LYS A 32 12.24 -2.08 -9.82
N LEU A 33 11.87 -2.93 -8.86
CA LEU A 33 12.44 -4.26 -8.70
C LEU A 33 11.70 -5.34 -9.51
N THR A 34 10.42 -5.12 -9.82
CA THR A 34 9.57 -6.08 -10.54
C THR A 34 8.89 -5.41 -11.74
N ASN A 35 8.49 -6.23 -12.72
CA ASN A 35 7.82 -5.78 -13.94
C ASN A 35 6.31 -6.10 -13.98
N ILE A 36 5.72 -6.46 -12.84
CA ILE A 36 4.28 -6.65 -12.72
C ILE A 36 3.58 -5.29 -12.53
N ALA A 37 2.36 -5.16 -13.01
CA ALA A 37 1.49 -4.04 -12.64
C ALA A 37 0.36 -4.56 -11.74
N VAL A 38 0.22 -3.98 -10.56
CA VAL A 38 -0.71 -4.47 -9.52
C VAL A 38 -2.12 -3.92 -9.75
N GLU A 39 -3.13 -4.78 -9.65
CA GLU A 39 -4.54 -4.41 -9.67
C GLU A 39 -5.12 -4.32 -8.26
N SER A 40 -4.87 -5.34 -7.43
CA SER A 40 -5.39 -5.42 -6.06
C SER A 40 -4.46 -6.20 -5.15
N ALA A 41 -4.58 -6.00 -3.84
CA ALA A 41 -3.84 -6.77 -2.84
C ALA A 41 -4.62 -6.88 -1.54
N SER A 42 -4.43 -8.00 -0.82
CA SER A 42 -5.04 -8.23 0.49
C SER A 42 -4.20 -9.20 1.31
N GLY A 43 -3.95 -8.87 2.58
CA GLY A 43 -3.04 -9.66 3.42
C GLY A 43 -1.65 -9.71 2.79
N ALA A 44 -1.15 -10.90 2.48
CA ALA A 44 0.12 -11.10 1.77
C ALA A 44 -0.05 -11.37 0.26
N ALA A 45 -1.28 -11.40 -0.25
CA ALA A 45 -1.55 -11.72 -1.65
C ALA A 45 -1.63 -10.46 -2.51
N VAL A 46 -0.96 -10.46 -3.65
CA VAL A 46 -0.95 -9.38 -4.65
C VAL A 46 -1.45 -9.96 -5.96
N THR A 47 -2.50 -9.36 -6.52
CA THR A 47 -3.04 -9.71 -7.83
C THR A 47 -2.61 -8.67 -8.85
N ASP A 48 -1.92 -9.10 -9.90
CA ASP A 48 -1.55 -8.24 -11.03
C ASP A 48 -2.73 -8.03 -12.00
N VAL A 49 -2.60 -7.06 -12.90
CA VAL A 49 -3.62 -6.70 -13.90
C VAL A 49 -3.92 -7.79 -14.93
N ASP A 50 -3.05 -8.81 -15.02
CA ASP A 50 -3.19 -9.98 -15.88
C ASP A 50 -3.95 -11.11 -15.16
N GLY A 51 -4.27 -10.95 -13.87
CA GLY A 51 -5.02 -11.90 -13.05
C GLY A 51 -4.16 -12.93 -12.32
N ASN A 52 -2.84 -12.75 -12.29
CA ASN A 52 -1.93 -13.60 -11.51
C ASN A 52 -1.93 -13.16 -10.05
N THR A 53 -2.03 -14.11 -9.13
CA THR A 53 -1.87 -13.87 -7.68
C THR A 53 -0.51 -14.36 -7.20
N LEU A 54 0.29 -13.44 -6.68
CA LEU A 54 1.62 -13.65 -6.09
C LEU A 54 1.59 -13.43 -4.57
N LEU A 55 2.63 -13.89 -3.86
CA LEU A 55 2.84 -13.59 -2.45
C LEU A 55 3.88 -12.48 -2.28
N ASP A 56 3.56 -11.49 -1.45
CA ASP A 56 4.45 -10.39 -1.10
C ASP A 56 5.35 -10.77 0.08
N PHE A 57 6.63 -10.99 -0.21
CA PHE A 57 7.69 -11.18 0.78
C PHE A 57 8.52 -9.92 1.05
N ALA A 58 8.22 -8.81 0.38
CA ALA A 58 8.86 -7.52 0.59
C ALA A 58 8.14 -6.67 1.64
N GLY A 59 6.82 -6.85 1.78
CA GLY A 59 6.00 -6.14 2.77
C GLY A 59 6.06 -4.62 2.63
N GLY A 60 6.20 -4.12 1.39
CA GLY A 60 6.38 -2.70 1.13
C GLY A 60 7.62 -2.10 1.79
N ILE A 61 8.74 -2.84 1.85
CA ILE A 61 9.97 -2.43 2.55
C ILE A 61 9.69 -2.22 4.05
N GLY A 62 9.02 -3.20 4.66
CA GLY A 62 8.69 -3.21 6.09
C GLY A 62 7.50 -2.33 6.51
N VAL A 63 6.86 -1.61 5.60
CA VAL A 63 5.71 -0.74 5.90
C VAL A 63 4.44 -1.54 6.19
N LEU A 64 4.20 -2.62 5.44
CA LEU A 64 2.94 -3.35 5.45
C LEU A 64 2.91 -4.46 6.50
N ALA A 65 3.26 -4.13 7.74
CA ALA A 65 3.32 -5.07 8.85
C ALA A 65 1.97 -5.76 9.14
N VAL A 66 0.86 -5.06 8.90
CA VAL A 66 -0.51 -5.58 9.06
C VAL A 66 -1.13 -6.10 7.75
N GLY A 67 -0.34 -6.19 6.68
CA GLY A 67 -0.76 -6.64 5.36
C GLY A 67 -1.36 -5.56 4.47
N HIS A 68 -1.63 -5.92 3.21
CA HIS A 68 -2.29 -5.06 2.23
C HIS A 68 -3.77 -4.85 2.57
N CYS A 69 -4.21 -3.59 2.51
CA CYS A 69 -5.60 -3.15 2.67
C CYS A 69 -6.38 -3.81 3.84
N PRO A 70 -5.94 -3.69 5.11
CA PRO A 70 -6.70 -4.20 6.25
C PRO A 70 -8.06 -3.47 6.35
N PRO A 71 -9.19 -4.19 6.56
CA PRO A 71 -10.52 -3.55 6.59
C PRO A 71 -10.62 -2.39 7.58
N GLN A 72 -10.09 -2.56 8.79
CA GLN A 72 -10.10 -1.52 9.84
C GLN A 72 -9.38 -0.23 9.40
N VAL A 73 -8.26 -0.35 8.69
CA VAL A 73 -7.51 0.81 8.17
C VAL A 73 -8.28 1.47 7.03
N VAL A 74 -8.81 0.69 6.10
CA VAL A 74 -9.59 1.19 4.96
C VAL A 74 -10.83 1.94 5.43
N ASP A 75 -11.55 1.40 6.42
CA ASP A 75 -12.76 2.02 6.94
C ASP A 75 -12.47 3.30 7.73
N ALA A 76 -11.39 3.32 8.53
CA ALA A 76 -10.94 4.53 9.23
C ALA A 76 -10.55 5.65 8.25
N LEU A 77 -9.85 5.33 7.15
CA LEU A 77 -9.49 6.28 6.10
C LEU A 77 -10.73 6.88 5.43
N LYS A 78 -11.71 6.06 5.05
CA LYS A 78 -12.97 6.51 4.43
C LYS A 78 -13.74 7.45 5.36
N ALA A 79 -13.93 7.04 6.61
CA ALA A 79 -14.68 7.82 7.59
C ALA A 79 -14.01 9.17 7.90
N GLN A 80 -12.68 9.23 7.93
CA GLN A 80 -11.95 10.47 8.17
C GLN A 80 -11.97 11.39 6.94
N ALA A 81 -11.83 10.84 5.73
CA ALA A 81 -11.82 11.62 4.50
C ALA A 81 -13.14 12.39 4.25
N GLU A 82 -14.26 11.87 4.75
CA GLU A 82 -15.57 12.56 4.72
C GLU A 82 -15.63 13.78 5.65
N LYS A 83 -14.74 13.88 6.64
CA LYS A 83 -14.73 14.95 7.66
C LYS A 83 -13.62 15.96 7.42
N LEU A 84 -12.39 15.49 7.21
CA LEU A 84 -11.21 16.33 7.07
C LEU A 84 -10.06 15.55 6.44
N ILE A 85 -9.46 16.10 5.38
CA ILE A 85 -8.24 15.56 4.77
C ILE A 85 -6.98 16.21 5.36
N HIS A 86 -6.98 17.53 5.57
CA HIS A 86 -5.82 18.26 6.09
C HIS A 86 -6.19 19.61 6.70
N MET A 87 -5.64 19.93 7.88
CA MET A 87 -5.75 21.25 8.52
C MET A 87 -4.39 21.80 9.01
N CYS A 88 -3.29 21.07 8.77
CA CYS A 88 -1.96 21.35 9.32
C CYS A 88 -1.92 21.34 10.87
N ALA A 89 -1.18 20.41 11.47
CA ALA A 89 -1.15 20.21 12.93
C ALA A 89 -0.64 21.43 13.73
N ILE A 90 0.14 22.33 13.10
CA ILE A 90 0.61 23.57 13.74
C ILE A 90 -0.36 24.75 13.60
N VAL A 91 -1.48 24.58 12.89
CA VAL A 91 -2.49 25.62 12.68
C VAL A 91 -3.73 25.35 13.53
N ALA A 92 -4.22 24.11 13.56
CA ALA A 92 -5.33 23.72 14.42
C ALA A 92 -5.21 22.27 14.92
N SER A 93 -5.88 21.99 16.02
CA SER A 93 -5.90 20.69 16.68
C SER A 93 -7.02 19.79 16.16
N TYR A 94 -6.78 18.49 16.10
CA TYR A 94 -7.75 17.47 15.71
C TYR A 94 -7.42 16.14 16.40
N GLU A 95 -8.47 15.45 16.85
CA GLU A 95 -8.38 14.25 17.70
C GLU A 95 -7.38 13.20 17.20
N PRO A 96 -7.37 12.80 15.90
CA PRO A 96 -6.47 11.75 15.43
C PRO A 96 -4.98 12.05 15.61
N PHE A 97 -4.57 13.32 15.63
CA PHE A 97 -3.17 13.68 15.88
C PHE A 97 -2.80 13.52 17.35
N VAL A 98 -3.69 13.90 18.26
CA VAL A 98 -3.46 13.75 19.71
C VAL A 98 -3.44 12.26 20.08
N GLU A 99 -4.41 11.49 19.58
CA GLU A 99 -4.52 10.05 19.83
C GLU A 99 -3.26 9.28 19.38
N VAL A 100 -2.70 9.58 18.19
CA VAL A 100 -1.47 8.92 17.75
C VAL A 100 -0.26 9.29 18.62
N CYS A 101 -0.17 10.54 19.11
CA CYS A 101 0.88 10.93 20.06
C CYS A 101 0.76 10.16 21.38
N GLU A 102 -0.45 10.04 21.93
CA GLU A 102 -0.71 9.29 23.16
C GLU A 102 -0.36 7.81 23.00
N LEU A 103 -0.77 7.19 21.88
CA LEU A 103 -0.43 5.80 21.56
C LEU A 103 1.08 5.60 21.45
N LEU A 104 1.78 6.49 20.76
CA LEU A 104 3.24 6.40 20.61
C LEU A 104 3.94 6.50 21.97
N ASN A 105 3.56 7.46 22.81
CA ASN A 105 4.11 7.60 24.15
C ASN A 105 3.92 6.32 24.99
N ALA A 106 2.74 5.69 24.89
CA ALA A 106 2.41 4.49 25.66
C ALA A 106 3.16 3.22 25.20
N ILE A 107 3.55 3.11 23.93
CA ILE A 107 4.19 1.90 23.39
C ILE A 107 5.72 1.97 23.36
N THR A 108 6.30 3.17 23.41
CA THR A 108 7.76 3.34 23.41
C THR A 108 8.35 2.97 24.77
N PRO A 109 9.57 2.38 24.82
CA PRO A 109 10.22 2.07 26.09
C PRO A 109 10.59 3.34 26.89
N GLY A 110 10.46 3.28 28.22
CA GLY A 110 10.83 4.35 29.15
C GLY A 110 9.76 4.60 30.21
N ASP A 111 10.13 5.29 31.29
CA ASP A 111 9.18 5.90 32.24
C ASP A 111 8.83 7.33 31.82
#